data_AF-A0A358MEU3-F1
#
_entry.id   AF-A0A358MEU3-F1
#
_cell.length_a   1.000
_cell.length_b   1.000
_cell.length_c   1.000
_cell.angle_alpha   90.00
_cell.angle_beta   90.00
_cell.angle_gamma   90.00
#
_symmetry.space_group_name_H-M   'P 1'
#
loop_
_entity.id
_entity.type
_entity.pdbx_description
1 polymer ?
#
loop_
_entity_poly.entity_id
_entity_poly.type
_entity_poly.pdbx_seq_one_letter_code
_entity_poly.pdbx_strand_id
1 'polypeptide(L)'
;VEARFGARPAEWHSGVTMTERRRTWKMVGQGHAQMVVGARSALFLPFQDLGLIVVDEEHDSSYKQEDGVLYNARDMAVLRASLVGGQVVLASATPSLESWANVEAGKYTKIELKSRFGASVLPEMMAIDMRQETLPADRWISPRLQKMVEARIQAGEQSLLFINRRGYAPITLCRACGNQVGCDHCDARMVEHRFLKRLMCHQCGESKPVPKICPSCAAEDRLAVVGPGVERLAEEATALFPEAKVAVLSSDLFGSARALKEQIAKLAAGEVDVIIGTQLVAKGHNFPKLTLVGVIDADLGLQGSDLRAAERTFQLMRQVAGRAGRSDKPGVAALQTHQPEHPVIRAILDGDEEAFWSAEAQARAQAGVPPYGRLVGVVLSSPDAQEAFEVGQAMARNCQPLTQIGAQIFGPAPAPIARIRGRHRVRLLIKAEKNAPIQAALTAWTALFKLPNSLRLSIDIDPQSFY
;
A
#
# COMPACT_ATOMS: atom_id res chain seq x y z
N VAL A 1 -17.01 -20.33 -5.92
CA VAL A 1 -18.32 -19.83 -5.44
C VAL A 1 -19.45 -20.61 -6.08
N GLU A 2 -19.62 -20.55 -7.42
CA GLU A 2 -20.68 -21.30 -8.13
C GLU A 2 -20.71 -22.79 -7.79
N ALA A 3 -19.58 -23.49 -7.84
CA ALA A 3 -19.50 -24.90 -7.44
C ALA A 3 -19.90 -25.18 -5.98
N ARG A 4 -19.79 -24.20 -5.07
CA ARG A 4 -20.09 -24.35 -3.64
C ARG A 4 -21.51 -23.93 -3.27
N PHE A 5 -22.04 -22.92 -3.94
CA PHE A 5 -23.31 -22.25 -3.58
C PHE A 5 -24.36 -22.31 -4.70
N GLY A 6 -24.07 -22.95 -5.83
CA GLY A 6 -25.02 -23.12 -6.95
C GLY A 6 -25.25 -21.87 -7.82
N ALA A 7 -24.67 -20.72 -7.47
CA ALA A 7 -24.78 -19.48 -8.22
C ALA A 7 -23.47 -18.67 -8.22
N ARG A 8 -23.27 -17.87 -9.26
CA ARG A 8 -22.17 -16.89 -9.30
C ARG A 8 -22.50 -15.68 -8.42
N PRO A 9 -21.50 -15.10 -7.73
CA PRO A 9 -21.70 -13.86 -7.02
C PRO A 9 -21.90 -12.71 -8.03
N ALA A 10 -22.66 -11.69 -7.63
CA ALA A 10 -22.69 -10.45 -8.39
C ALA A 10 -21.36 -9.70 -8.21
N GLU A 11 -20.82 -9.11 -9.28
CA GLU A 11 -19.54 -8.41 -9.24
C GLU A 11 -19.73 -6.90 -9.04
N TRP A 12 -18.88 -6.30 -8.19
CA TRP A 12 -18.89 -4.85 -7.94
C TRP A 12 -17.47 -4.26 -7.83
N HIS A 13 -16.88 -3.86 -8.95
CA HIS A 13 -15.54 -3.26 -8.98
C HIS A 13 -15.37 -2.28 -10.16
N SER A 14 -14.21 -1.62 -10.24
CA SER A 14 -13.85 -0.61 -11.25
C SER A 14 -14.04 -1.05 -12.69
N GLY A 15 -13.83 -2.34 -12.98
CA GLY A 15 -13.95 -2.93 -14.32
C GLY A 15 -15.36 -3.33 -14.75
N VAL A 16 -16.34 -3.31 -13.84
CA VAL A 16 -17.76 -3.61 -14.18
C VAL A 16 -18.38 -2.39 -14.86
N THR A 17 -19.09 -2.61 -15.96
CA THR A 17 -19.72 -1.52 -16.72
C THR A 17 -20.79 -0.80 -15.89
N MET A 18 -21.09 0.45 -16.23
CA MET A 18 -22.13 1.21 -15.52
C MET A 18 -23.52 0.55 -15.62
N THR A 19 -23.81 -0.08 -16.77
CA THR A 19 -25.05 -0.83 -17.00
C THR A 19 -25.15 -2.03 -16.06
N GLU A 20 -24.08 -2.82 -15.95
CA GLU A 20 -24.02 -3.97 -15.04
C GLU A 20 -24.08 -3.53 -13.58
N ARG A 21 -23.39 -2.45 -13.19
CA ARG A 21 -23.51 -1.90 -11.84
C ARG A 21 -24.95 -1.48 -11.52
N ARG A 22 -25.64 -0.79 -12.42
CA ARG A 22 -27.05 -0.42 -12.21
C ARG A 22 -27.94 -1.67 -12.05
N ARG A 23 -27.70 -2.71 -12.85
CA ARG A 23 -28.39 -4.00 -12.72
C ARG A 23 -28.11 -4.66 -11.37
N THR A 24 -26.85 -4.78 -10.97
CA THR A 24 -26.43 -5.35 -9.68
C THR A 24 -27.03 -4.58 -8.52
N TRP A 25 -26.98 -3.25 -8.54
CA TRP A 25 -27.58 -2.39 -7.50
C TRP A 25 -29.08 -2.67 -7.34
N LYS A 26 -29.81 -2.75 -8.46
CA LYS A 26 -31.24 -3.09 -8.45
C LYS A 26 -31.49 -4.51 -7.94
N MET A 27 -30.72 -5.49 -8.40
CA MET A 27 -30.86 -6.89 -7.96
C MET A 27 -30.61 -7.03 -6.46
N VAL A 28 -29.60 -6.36 -5.91
CA VAL A 28 -29.31 -6.36 -4.47
C VAL A 28 -30.46 -5.69 -3.70
N GLY A 29 -30.93 -4.53 -4.15
CA GLY A 29 -32.07 -3.82 -3.57
C GLY A 29 -33.41 -4.56 -3.66
N GLN A 30 -33.52 -5.56 -4.53
CA GLN A 30 -34.71 -6.40 -4.73
C GLN A 30 -34.54 -7.82 -4.17
N GLY A 31 -33.40 -8.14 -3.53
CA GLY A 31 -33.13 -9.48 -2.99
C GLY A 31 -32.79 -10.55 -4.04
N HIS A 32 -32.62 -10.18 -5.31
CA HIS A 32 -32.25 -11.10 -6.39
C HIS A 32 -30.76 -11.46 -6.44
N ALA A 33 -29.90 -10.70 -5.74
CA ALA A 33 -28.48 -10.99 -5.59
C ALA A 33 -28.13 -11.25 -4.12
N GLN A 34 -27.95 -12.52 -3.77
CA GLN A 34 -27.71 -12.99 -2.39
C GLN A 34 -26.24 -12.90 -1.97
N MET A 35 -25.30 -12.85 -2.92
CA MET A 35 -23.87 -12.71 -2.66
C MET A 35 -23.26 -11.71 -3.65
N VAL A 36 -22.50 -10.75 -3.13
CA VAL A 36 -21.73 -9.80 -3.93
C VAL A 36 -20.25 -9.94 -3.57
N VAL A 37 -19.40 -9.99 -4.60
CA VAL A 37 -17.94 -9.85 -4.46
C VAL A 37 -17.56 -8.52 -5.07
N GLY A 38 -16.90 -7.67 -4.29
CA GLY A 38 -16.56 -6.33 -4.76
C GLY A 38 -15.46 -5.66 -3.98
N ALA A 39 -15.02 -4.51 -4.51
CA ALA A 39 -14.08 -3.63 -3.84
C ALA A 39 -14.80 -2.81 -2.73
N ARG A 40 -14.06 -1.90 -2.07
CA ARG A 40 -14.54 -1.00 -1.01
C ARG A 40 -15.99 -0.52 -1.13
N SER A 41 -16.39 0.00 -2.30
CA SER A 41 -17.70 0.64 -2.48
C SER A 41 -18.88 -0.34 -2.49
N ALA A 42 -18.63 -1.65 -2.58
CA ALA A 42 -19.67 -2.67 -2.41
C ALA A 42 -20.33 -2.58 -1.03
N LEU A 43 -19.61 -2.02 -0.05
CA LEU A 43 -20.10 -1.74 1.30
C LEU A 43 -21.32 -0.82 1.35
N PHE A 44 -21.67 -0.11 0.27
CA PHE A 44 -22.84 0.77 0.24
C PHE A 44 -24.00 0.20 -0.59
N LEU A 45 -23.92 -1.04 -1.04
CA LEU A 45 -25.00 -1.68 -1.77
C LEU A 45 -26.23 -1.89 -0.88
N PRO A 46 -27.45 -1.68 -1.40
CA PRO A 46 -28.68 -1.62 -0.62
C PRO A 46 -29.25 -3.03 -0.36
N PHE A 47 -28.50 -3.89 0.33
CA PHE A 47 -28.99 -5.22 0.72
C PHE A 47 -30.26 -5.10 1.57
N GLN A 48 -31.30 -5.88 1.24
CA GLN A 48 -32.52 -5.94 2.04
C GLN A 48 -32.28 -6.62 3.39
N ASP A 49 -31.51 -7.70 3.40
CA ASP A 49 -31.22 -8.52 4.58
C ASP A 49 -29.74 -8.91 4.60
N LEU A 50 -28.88 -7.97 5.04
CA LEU A 50 -27.44 -8.19 5.09
C LEU A 50 -27.04 -8.95 6.36
N GLY A 51 -26.92 -10.27 6.25
CA GLY A 51 -26.54 -11.12 7.39
C GLY A 51 -25.03 -11.23 7.66
N LEU A 52 -24.17 -11.06 6.64
CA LEU A 52 -22.73 -11.28 6.76
C LEU A 52 -21.92 -10.35 5.85
N ILE A 53 -20.85 -9.77 6.41
CA ILE A 53 -19.81 -9.06 5.67
C ILE A 53 -18.48 -9.78 5.90
N VAL A 54 -17.78 -10.15 4.83
CA VAL A 54 -16.41 -10.70 4.90
C VAL A 54 -15.46 -9.69 4.27
N VAL A 55 -14.48 -9.23 5.05
CA VAL A 55 -13.39 -8.38 4.59
C VAL A 55 -12.14 -9.23 4.52
N ASP A 56 -11.75 -9.62 3.31
CA ASP A 56 -10.51 -10.39 3.07
C ASP A 56 -9.31 -9.44 3.01
N GLU A 57 -8.15 -9.91 3.45
CA GLU A 57 -6.91 -9.11 3.59
C GLU A 57 -7.17 -7.77 4.32
N GLU A 58 -7.84 -7.81 5.47
CA GLU A 58 -8.37 -6.61 6.16
C GLU A 58 -7.34 -5.49 6.43
N HIS A 59 -6.05 -5.85 6.56
CA HIS A 59 -4.95 -4.91 6.75
C HIS A 59 -4.64 -4.06 5.50
N ASP A 60 -5.21 -4.42 4.34
CA ASP A 60 -4.85 -3.78 3.08
C ASP A 60 -5.24 -2.30 3.06
N SER A 61 -4.26 -1.43 2.84
CA SER A 61 -4.48 0.01 2.83
C SER A 61 -5.44 0.48 1.73
N SER A 62 -5.68 -0.34 0.69
CA SER A 62 -6.68 -0.03 -0.32
C SER A 62 -8.09 0.00 0.24
N TYR A 63 -8.35 -0.41 1.49
CA TYR A 63 -9.63 -0.17 2.16
C TYR A 63 -9.83 1.28 2.62
N LYS A 64 -8.77 2.11 2.71
CA LYS A 64 -8.87 3.54 3.01
C LYS A 64 -9.10 4.36 1.74
N GLN A 65 -10.25 5.01 1.64
CA GLN A 65 -10.56 5.95 0.57
C GLN A 65 -9.86 7.29 0.83
N GLU A 66 -9.09 7.76 -0.16
CA GLU A 66 -8.28 8.99 -0.08
C GLU A 66 -8.84 10.15 -0.92
N ASP A 67 -9.90 9.91 -1.71
CA ASP A 67 -10.52 10.93 -2.56
C ASP A 67 -12.04 11.03 -2.32
N GLY A 68 -12.57 12.24 -2.42
CA GLY A 68 -13.95 12.56 -2.09
C GLY A 68 -14.24 12.40 -0.59
N VAL A 69 -15.16 11.50 -0.25
CA VAL A 69 -15.48 11.19 1.15
C VAL A 69 -14.44 10.21 1.69
N LEU A 70 -13.69 10.63 2.71
CA LEU A 70 -12.66 9.82 3.33
C LEU A 70 -13.29 8.84 4.33
N TYR A 71 -13.11 7.54 4.10
CA TYR A 71 -13.56 6.48 5.00
C TYR A 71 -12.63 5.27 4.92
N ASN A 72 -12.62 4.46 5.97
CA ASN A 72 -12.00 3.14 5.93
C ASN A 72 -13.10 2.08 5.81
N ALA A 73 -13.12 1.35 4.69
CA ALA A 73 -14.13 0.33 4.42
C ALA A 73 -14.12 -0.81 5.44
N ARG A 74 -12.97 -1.16 6.03
CA ARG A 74 -12.88 -2.14 7.12
C ARG A 74 -13.67 -1.67 8.34
N ASP A 75 -13.40 -0.46 8.81
CA ASP A 75 -14.05 0.09 10.00
C ASP A 75 -15.54 0.32 9.75
N MET A 76 -15.90 0.78 8.55
CA MET A 76 -17.29 0.95 8.13
C MET A 76 -18.01 -0.40 7.96
N ALA A 77 -17.31 -1.49 7.62
CA ALA A 77 -17.90 -2.83 7.59
C ALA A 77 -18.31 -3.30 8.99
N VAL A 78 -17.45 -3.08 9.99
CA VAL A 78 -17.76 -3.38 11.40
C VAL A 78 -18.96 -2.56 11.86
N LEU A 79 -18.96 -1.25 11.58
CA LEU A 79 -20.09 -0.37 11.90
C LEU A 79 -21.38 -0.84 11.21
N ARG A 80 -21.32 -1.13 9.90
CA ARG A 80 -22.48 -1.57 9.13
C ARG A 80 -23.06 -2.86 9.68
N ALA A 81 -22.22 -3.86 9.96
CA ALA A 81 -22.66 -5.13 10.56
C ALA A 81 -23.36 -4.88 11.90
N SER A 82 -22.79 -4.03 12.75
CA SER A 82 -23.41 -3.66 14.03
C SER A 82 -24.77 -2.97 13.86
N LEU A 83 -24.94 -2.08 12.87
CA LEU A 83 -26.19 -1.36 12.63
C LEU A 83 -27.31 -2.24 12.10
N VAL A 84 -26.98 -3.26 11.29
CA VAL A 84 -27.96 -4.18 10.70
C VAL A 84 -28.17 -5.45 11.52
N GLY A 85 -27.46 -5.62 12.64
CA GLY A 85 -27.48 -6.85 13.43
C GLY A 85 -26.84 -8.05 12.72
N GLY A 86 -25.98 -7.80 11.73
CA GLY A 86 -25.26 -8.83 10.97
C GLY A 86 -23.92 -9.20 11.58
N GLN A 87 -23.24 -10.17 10.97
CA GLN A 87 -21.90 -10.62 11.34
C GLN A 87 -20.82 -9.97 10.45
N VAL A 88 -19.63 -9.76 11.00
CA VAL A 88 -18.45 -9.32 10.23
C VAL A 88 -17.29 -10.25 10.49
N VAL A 89 -16.62 -10.68 9.41
CA VAL A 89 -15.37 -11.45 9.47
C VAL A 89 -14.27 -10.62 8.83
N LEU A 90 -13.27 -10.26 9.63
CA LEU A 90 -12.05 -9.62 9.17
C LEU A 90 -10.98 -10.72 9.02
N ALA A 91 -10.68 -11.12 7.79
CA ALA A 91 -9.74 -12.19 7.50
C ALA A 91 -8.36 -11.61 7.16
N SER A 92 -7.32 -12.18 7.76
CA SER A 92 -5.95 -11.80 7.45
C SER A 92 -4.94 -12.86 7.87
N ALA A 93 -3.87 -12.99 7.09
CA ALA A 93 -2.65 -13.66 7.53
C ALA A 93 -1.77 -12.76 8.41
N THR A 94 -1.85 -11.45 8.22
CA THR A 94 -1.08 -10.45 8.97
C THR A 94 -2.02 -9.30 9.34
N PRO A 95 -2.77 -9.42 10.45
CA PRO A 95 -3.81 -8.45 10.78
C PRO A 95 -3.24 -7.03 10.93
N SER A 96 -4.11 -6.04 10.81
CA SER A 96 -3.76 -4.68 11.16
C SER A 96 -3.59 -4.56 12.67
N LEU A 97 -2.76 -3.63 13.12
CA LEU A 97 -2.61 -3.36 14.55
C LEU A 97 -3.94 -2.90 15.18
N GLU A 98 -4.81 -2.24 14.41
CA GLU A 98 -6.15 -1.88 14.88
C GLU A 98 -7.02 -3.12 15.16
N SER A 99 -6.99 -4.13 14.29
CA SER A 99 -7.71 -5.40 14.51
C SER A 99 -7.12 -6.18 15.67
N TRP A 100 -5.78 -6.26 15.77
CA TRP A 100 -5.06 -6.88 16.88
C TRP A 100 -5.44 -6.22 18.22
N ALA A 101 -5.40 -4.88 18.31
CA ALA A 101 -5.74 -4.16 19.53
C ALA A 101 -7.22 -4.32 19.94
N ASN A 102 -8.13 -4.55 18.99
CA ASN A 102 -9.54 -4.84 19.30
C ASN A 102 -9.76 -6.29 19.77
N VAL A 103 -8.94 -7.24 19.31
CA VAL A 103 -8.89 -8.60 19.88
C VAL A 103 -8.41 -8.54 21.32
N GLU A 104 -7.28 -7.88 21.58
CA GLU A 104 -6.72 -7.72 22.94
C GLU A 104 -7.69 -7.02 23.89
N ALA A 105 -8.43 -6.02 23.39
CA ALA A 105 -9.46 -5.33 24.17
C ALA A 105 -10.77 -6.14 24.36
N GLY A 106 -10.84 -7.38 23.85
CA GLY A 106 -12.01 -8.26 23.95
C GLY A 106 -13.21 -7.83 23.08
N LYS A 107 -13.02 -6.87 22.15
CA LYS A 107 -14.09 -6.42 21.24
C LYS A 107 -14.29 -7.38 20.07
N TYR A 108 -13.21 -8.01 19.61
CA TYR A 108 -13.23 -8.99 18.51
C TYR A 108 -12.87 -10.37 19.05
N THR A 109 -13.50 -11.41 18.50
CA THR A 109 -13.11 -12.80 18.78
C THR A 109 -12.06 -13.24 17.75
N LYS A 110 -10.87 -13.66 18.22
CA LYS A 110 -9.83 -14.24 17.35
C LYS A 110 -10.15 -15.70 17.05
N ILE A 111 -10.22 -16.04 15.76
CA ILE A 111 -10.29 -17.42 15.29
C ILE A 111 -8.99 -17.70 14.54
N GLU A 112 -8.18 -18.61 15.07
CA GLU A 112 -6.87 -18.92 14.52
C GLU A 112 -6.87 -20.25 13.76
N LEU A 113 -6.40 -20.21 12.51
CA LEU A 113 -6.22 -21.39 11.67
C LEU A 113 -4.74 -21.76 11.65
N LYS A 114 -4.32 -22.66 12.54
CA LYS A 114 -2.89 -23.02 12.75
C LYS A 114 -2.30 -23.88 11.64
N SER A 115 -3.12 -24.67 10.94
CA SER A 115 -2.69 -25.55 9.87
C SER A 115 -2.94 -24.91 8.51
N ARG A 116 -1.94 -24.98 7.61
CA ARG A 116 -2.15 -24.66 6.20
C ARG A 116 -3.07 -25.70 5.56
N PHE A 117 -3.73 -25.30 4.48
CA PHE A 117 -4.48 -26.23 3.65
C PHE A 117 -3.49 -27.13 2.89
N GLY A 118 -3.66 -28.45 3.01
CA GLY A 118 -2.82 -29.46 2.34
C GLY A 118 -1.47 -29.72 3.03
N ALA A 119 -0.48 -30.17 2.25
CA ALA A 119 0.85 -30.58 2.74
C ALA A 119 1.89 -29.44 2.81
N SER A 120 1.50 -28.20 2.52
CA SER A 120 2.45 -27.08 2.42
C SER A 120 3.00 -26.63 3.78
N VAL A 121 4.32 -26.45 3.85
CA VAL A 121 5.03 -25.90 5.01
C VAL A 121 5.37 -24.43 4.81
N LEU A 122 5.66 -23.71 5.90
CA LEU A 122 6.23 -22.35 5.80
C LEU A 122 7.59 -22.43 5.09
N PRO A 123 7.91 -21.47 4.20
CA PRO A 123 9.21 -21.44 3.57
C PRO A 123 10.30 -21.13 4.59
N GLU A 124 11.51 -21.59 4.31
CA GLU A 124 12.70 -21.19 5.06
C GLU A 124 12.94 -19.69 4.85
N MET A 125 12.96 -18.94 5.94
CA MET A 125 13.19 -17.50 5.95
C MET A 125 14.66 -17.23 6.22
N MET A 126 15.32 -16.41 5.40
CA MET A 126 16.69 -15.98 5.67
C MET A 126 16.94 -14.54 5.26
N ALA A 127 17.85 -13.87 5.96
CA ALA A 127 18.39 -12.59 5.52
C ALA A 127 19.69 -12.79 4.75
N ILE A 128 19.86 -12.00 3.68
CA ILE A 128 21.13 -11.78 3.02
C ILE A 128 21.63 -10.44 3.54
N ASP A 129 22.68 -10.48 4.36
CA ASP A 129 23.34 -9.28 4.89
C ASP A 129 24.12 -8.60 3.77
N MET A 130 23.55 -7.52 3.25
CA MET A 130 24.10 -6.78 2.11
C MET A 130 25.41 -6.07 2.44
N ARG A 131 25.75 -5.90 3.73
CA ARG A 131 27.06 -5.36 4.15
C ARG A 131 28.22 -6.30 3.82
N GLN A 132 27.92 -7.58 3.61
CA GLN A 132 28.89 -8.64 3.30
C GLN A 132 28.95 -8.94 1.79
N GLU A 133 28.06 -8.35 0.99
CA GLU A 133 27.95 -8.56 -0.45
C GLU A 133 28.64 -7.43 -1.21
N THR A 134 29.41 -7.78 -2.24
CA THR A 134 30.03 -6.79 -3.14
C THR A 134 29.22 -6.69 -4.42
N LEU A 135 28.59 -5.54 -4.65
CA LEU A 135 27.75 -5.29 -5.82
C LEU A 135 28.22 -4.08 -6.63
N PRO A 136 28.17 -4.17 -7.97
CA PRO A 136 28.25 -2.99 -8.83
C PRO A 136 27.15 -1.98 -8.46
N ALA A 137 27.47 -0.68 -8.57
CA ALA A 137 26.56 0.41 -8.18
C ALA A 137 25.24 0.47 -8.98
N ASP A 138 25.15 -0.24 -10.09
CA ASP A 138 24.00 -0.30 -10.99
C ASP A 138 23.20 -1.61 -10.88
N ARG A 139 23.51 -2.47 -9.90
CA ARG A 139 22.86 -3.76 -9.63
C ARG A 139 22.24 -3.81 -8.24
N TRP A 140 21.21 -4.64 -8.09
CA TRP A 140 20.56 -4.87 -6.80
C TRP A 140 20.44 -6.34 -6.43
N ILE A 141 20.61 -7.28 -7.35
CA ILE A 141 20.54 -8.72 -7.05
C ILE A 141 21.90 -9.15 -6.50
N SER A 142 21.96 -9.48 -5.20
CA SER A 142 23.19 -9.99 -4.56
C SER A 142 23.72 -11.24 -5.25
N PRO A 143 25.05 -11.46 -5.29
CA PRO A 143 25.65 -12.70 -5.77
C PRO A 143 25.04 -13.96 -5.14
N ARG A 144 24.71 -13.91 -3.84
CA ARG A 144 24.05 -15.03 -3.16
C ARG A 144 22.63 -15.26 -3.68
N LEU A 145 21.82 -14.23 -3.84
CA LEU A 145 20.48 -14.36 -4.41
C LEU A 145 20.53 -14.82 -5.87
N GLN A 146 21.49 -14.31 -6.65
CA GLN A 146 21.72 -14.73 -8.03
C GLN A 146 21.93 -16.26 -8.13
N LYS A 147 22.84 -16.82 -7.32
CA LYS A 147 23.07 -18.28 -7.28
C LYS A 147 21.81 -19.06 -6.89
N MET A 148 21.01 -18.52 -5.97
CA MET A 148 19.75 -19.16 -5.59
C MET A 148 18.77 -19.20 -6.76
N VAL A 149 18.69 -18.14 -7.57
CA VAL A 149 17.84 -18.08 -8.77
C VAL A 149 18.36 -19.05 -9.84
N GLU A 150 19.67 -19.08 -10.10
CA GLU A 150 20.30 -20.01 -11.06
C GLU A 150 19.98 -21.48 -10.75
N ALA A 151 20.07 -21.86 -9.46
CA ALA A 151 19.73 -23.22 -9.03
C ALA A 151 18.25 -23.58 -9.31
N ARG A 152 17.34 -22.61 -9.25
CA ARG A 152 15.90 -22.82 -9.50
C ARG A 152 15.61 -22.95 -10.98
N ILE A 153 16.25 -22.12 -11.80
CA ILE A 153 16.20 -22.23 -13.26
C ILE A 153 16.68 -23.63 -13.69
N GLN A 154 17.81 -24.11 -13.16
CA GLN A 154 18.33 -25.46 -13.44
C GLN A 154 17.37 -26.58 -13.00
N ALA A 155 16.62 -26.37 -11.93
CA ALA A 155 15.63 -27.33 -11.41
C ALA A 155 14.26 -27.26 -12.12
N GLY A 156 14.07 -26.35 -13.10
CA GLY A 156 12.78 -26.11 -13.74
C GLY A 156 11.74 -25.48 -12.81
N GLU A 157 12.20 -24.74 -11.81
CA GLU A 157 11.42 -24.04 -10.79
C GLU A 157 11.39 -22.52 -11.05
N GLN A 158 10.48 -21.82 -10.39
CA GLN A 158 10.28 -20.38 -10.55
C GLN A 158 10.85 -19.60 -9.36
N SER A 159 11.38 -18.41 -9.66
CA SER A 159 11.82 -17.43 -8.67
C SER A 159 11.02 -16.13 -8.78
N LEU A 160 10.64 -15.52 -7.66
CA LEU A 160 10.04 -14.19 -7.58
C LEU A 160 11.05 -13.21 -7.00
N LEU A 161 11.47 -12.22 -7.77
CA LEU A 161 12.23 -11.07 -7.30
C LEU A 161 11.26 -9.93 -6.99
N PHE A 162 11.07 -9.68 -5.71
CA PHE A 162 10.14 -8.69 -5.20
C PHE A 162 10.85 -7.38 -4.87
N ILE A 163 10.23 -6.27 -5.29
CA ILE A 163 10.64 -4.93 -4.93
C ILE A 163 9.47 -4.15 -4.31
N ASN A 164 9.71 -3.60 -3.12
CA ASN A 164 8.74 -2.70 -2.50
C ASN A 164 8.81 -1.33 -3.17
N ARG A 165 7.83 -0.98 -4.02
CA ARG A 165 7.81 0.31 -4.72
C ARG A 165 6.99 1.40 -3.99
N ARG A 166 6.30 1.09 -2.90
CA ARG A 166 5.46 2.11 -2.23
C ARG A 166 6.32 3.10 -1.47
N GLY A 167 6.36 4.35 -1.94
CA GLY A 167 6.94 5.50 -1.23
C GLY A 167 8.15 6.13 -1.93
N TYR A 168 8.86 5.39 -2.79
CA TYR A 168 10.03 5.89 -3.51
C TYR A 168 9.87 5.59 -4.99
N ALA A 169 9.26 6.53 -5.71
CA ALA A 169 9.27 6.43 -7.15
C ALA A 169 10.69 6.74 -7.65
N PRO A 170 11.23 5.96 -8.60
CA PRO A 170 12.54 6.24 -9.18
C PRO A 170 12.58 7.69 -9.68
N ILE A 171 13.55 8.46 -9.20
CA ILE A 171 13.66 9.89 -9.53
C ILE A 171 14.50 10.06 -10.79
N THR A 172 13.99 10.82 -11.77
CA THR A 172 14.79 11.26 -12.90
C THR A 172 15.64 12.46 -12.47
N LEU A 173 16.93 12.21 -12.30
CA LEU A 173 17.98 13.09 -11.78
C LEU A 173 18.91 13.50 -12.93
N CYS A 174 19.34 14.76 -12.98
CA CYS A 174 20.49 15.15 -13.78
C CYS A 174 21.80 14.82 -13.06
N ARG A 175 22.63 13.95 -13.65
CA ARG A 175 23.96 13.59 -13.13
C ARG A 175 24.96 14.76 -13.18
N ALA A 176 24.70 15.81 -13.96
CA ALA A 176 25.57 16.97 -14.03
C ALA A 176 25.34 17.98 -12.90
N CYS A 177 24.08 18.24 -12.53
CA CYS A 177 23.74 19.29 -11.57
C CYS A 177 22.92 18.84 -10.35
N GLY A 178 22.52 17.57 -10.27
CA GLY A 178 21.70 17.08 -9.15
C GLY A 178 20.20 17.36 -9.29
N ASN A 179 19.77 18.16 -10.27
CA ASN A 179 18.37 18.57 -10.37
C ASN A 179 17.45 17.40 -10.77
N GLN A 180 16.31 17.29 -10.09
CA GLN A 180 15.28 16.29 -10.39
C GLN A 180 14.16 16.92 -11.22
N VAL A 181 13.69 16.22 -12.26
CA VAL A 181 12.63 16.75 -13.13
C VAL A 181 11.31 16.86 -12.36
N GLY A 182 10.84 18.09 -12.13
CA GLY A 182 9.59 18.39 -11.44
C GLY A 182 8.37 18.38 -12.36
N CYS A 183 7.20 18.24 -11.75
CA CYS A 183 5.92 18.49 -12.40
C CYS A 183 5.67 20.01 -12.46
N ASP A 184 5.12 20.50 -13.58
CA ASP A 184 4.87 21.93 -13.75
C ASP A 184 3.65 22.38 -12.91
N HIS A 185 2.76 21.44 -12.59
CA HIS A 185 1.53 21.67 -11.84
C HIS A 185 1.58 21.22 -10.38
N CYS A 186 2.62 20.49 -9.96
CA CYS A 186 2.73 19.94 -8.61
C CYS A 186 4.14 20.11 -8.10
N ASP A 187 4.33 20.24 -6.79
CA ASP A 187 5.67 20.21 -6.19
C ASP A 187 6.20 18.77 -6.05
N ALA A 188 5.71 17.88 -6.91
CA ALA A 188 6.07 16.50 -7.02
C ALA A 188 7.12 16.30 -8.11
N ARG A 189 7.91 15.24 -7.96
CA ARG A 189 8.88 14.80 -8.97
C ARG A 189 8.17 13.93 -10.00
N MET A 190 8.54 14.10 -11.27
CA MET A 190 8.04 13.24 -12.33
C MET A 190 8.90 11.98 -12.42
N VAL A 191 8.22 10.87 -12.72
CA VAL A 191 8.81 9.53 -12.76
C VAL A 191 8.89 9.10 -14.21
N GLU A 192 10.04 8.65 -14.67
CA GLU A 192 10.19 8.07 -15.99
C GLU A 192 9.59 6.66 -16.05
N HIS A 193 8.71 6.45 -17.01
CA HIS A 193 8.21 5.13 -17.43
C HIS A 193 8.88 4.80 -18.76
N ARG A 194 9.95 3.98 -18.75
CA ARG A 194 10.82 3.79 -19.93
C ARG A 194 10.11 3.03 -21.04
N PHE A 195 9.26 2.06 -20.70
CA PHE A 195 8.47 1.34 -21.69
C PHE A 195 7.53 2.28 -22.48
N LEU A 196 7.03 3.33 -21.81
CA LEU A 196 6.21 4.36 -22.43
C LEU A 196 7.02 5.52 -23.01
N LYS A 197 8.33 5.60 -22.71
CA LYS A 197 9.25 6.71 -23.05
C LYS A 197 8.72 8.07 -22.60
N ARG A 198 8.10 8.15 -21.43
CA ARG A 198 7.49 9.38 -20.90
C ARG A 198 7.77 9.56 -19.42
N LEU A 199 7.80 10.83 -19.00
CA LEU A 199 7.69 11.24 -17.62
C LEU A 199 6.22 11.32 -17.22
N MET A 200 5.88 10.83 -16.03
CA MET A 200 4.53 10.91 -15.47
C MET A 200 4.56 11.43 -14.03
N CYS A 201 3.67 12.36 -13.73
CA CYS A 201 3.41 12.79 -12.36
C CYS A 201 2.32 11.91 -11.76
N HIS A 202 2.67 11.09 -10.78
CA HIS A 202 1.69 10.21 -10.10
C HIS A 202 0.72 10.97 -9.18
N GLN A 203 0.94 12.27 -8.95
CA GLN A 203 0.06 13.10 -8.14
C GLN A 203 -1.11 13.70 -8.94
N CYS A 204 -0.83 14.23 -10.14
CA CYS A 204 -1.87 14.85 -10.96
C CYS A 204 -2.26 14.05 -12.21
N GLY A 205 -1.41 13.12 -12.66
CA GLY A 205 -1.56 12.37 -13.91
C GLY A 205 -0.88 13.02 -15.13
N GLU A 206 -0.25 14.19 -14.97
CA GLU A 206 0.42 14.91 -16.08
C GLU A 206 1.53 14.05 -16.69
N SER A 207 1.66 14.08 -18.01
CA SER A 207 2.67 13.30 -18.71
C SER A 207 3.37 14.08 -19.82
N LYS A 208 4.71 14.09 -19.80
CA LYS A 208 5.53 14.77 -20.82
C LYS A 208 6.62 13.85 -21.38
N PRO A 209 7.13 14.10 -22.60
CA PRO A 209 8.30 13.39 -23.11
C PRO A 209 9.51 13.52 -22.17
N VAL A 210 10.40 12.54 -22.17
CA VAL A 210 11.68 12.65 -21.45
C VAL A 210 12.54 13.69 -22.19
N PRO A 211 12.93 14.81 -21.54
CA PRO A 211 13.72 15.83 -22.21
C PRO A 211 15.15 15.31 -22.46
N LYS A 212 15.74 15.63 -23.62
CA LYS A 212 17.15 15.30 -23.92
C LYS A 212 18.13 16.20 -23.18
N ILE A 213 17.69 17.42 -22.87
CA ILE A 213 18.49 18.46 -22.24
C ILE A 213 17.94 18.72 -20.84
N CYS A 214 18.84 18.79 -19.84
CA CYS A 214 18.43 19.12 -18.49
C CYS A 214 17.80 20.53 -18.44
N PRO A 215 16.56 20.69 -17.95
CA PRO A 215 15.91 22.00 -17.88
C PRO A 215 16.55 22.97 -16.87
N SER A 216 17.46 22.49 -16.01
CA SER A 216 18.11 23.31 -14.98
C SER A 216 19.53 23.75 -15.34
N CYS A 217 20.35 22.88 -15.94
CA CYS A 217 21.75 23.19 -16.25
C CYS A 217 22.11 23.06 -17.74
N ALA A 218 21.12 22.83 -18.61
CA ALA A 218 21.28 22.65 -20.05
C ALA A 218 22.23 21.51 -20.49
N ALA A 219 22.64 20.62 -19.58
CA ALA A 219 23.49 19.49 -19.94
C ALA A 219 22.70 18.46 -20.75
N GLU A 220 23.25 18.04 -21.89
CA GLU A 220 22.66 17.06 -22.80
C GLU A 220 22.94 15.63 -22.34
N ASP A 221 21.94 14.74 -22.42
CA ASP A 221 22.07 13.30 -22.14
C ASP A 221 22.65 12.97 -20.75
N ARG A 222 22.45 13.86 -19.76
CA ARG A 222 22.86 13.66 -18.36
C ARG A 222 21.71 13.29 -17.43
N LEU A 223 20.48 13.17 -17.93
CA LEU A 223 19.35 12.71 -17.13
C LEU A 223 19.43 11.20 -16.94
N ALA A 224 19.29 10.76 -15.70
CA ALA A 224 19.34 9.36 -15.32
C ALA A 224 18.30 9.06 -14.24
N VAL A 225 17.71 7.87 -14.35
CA VAL A 225 16.81 7.34 -13.33
C VAL A 225 17.63 6.76 -12.18
N VAL A 226 17.40 7.25 -10.96
CA VAL A 226 18.04 6.74 -9.75
C VAL A 226 17.02 5.98 -8.90
N GLY A 227 17.45 4.82 -8.43
CA GLY A 227 16.66 3.88 -7.63
C GLY A 227 16.33 2.59 -8.40
N PRO A 228 16.14 1.48 -7.67
CA PRO A 228 15.67 0.24 -8.26
C PRO A 228 14.22 0.43 -8.72
N GLY A 229 14.02 0.41 -10.04
CA GLY A 229 12.70 0.33 -10.64
C GLY A 229 12.41 -1.11 -11.05
N VAL A 230 11.13 -1.48 -11.11
CA VAL A 230 10.71 -2.79 -11.62
C VAL A 230 11.30 -3.03 -13.02
N GLU A 231 11.36 -1.99 -13.85
CA GLU A 231 11.95 -2.04 -15.19
C GLU A 231 13.46 -2.31 -15.15
N ARG A 232 14.21 -1.60 -14.28
CA ARG A 232 15.67 -1.79 -14.17
C ARG A 232 16.03 -3.14 -13.57
N LEU A 233 15.24 -3.61 -12.60
CA LEU A 233 15.41 -4.96 -12.03
C LEU A 233 15.12 -6.03 -13.09
N ALA A 234 14.18 -5.79 -14.00
CA ALA A 234 13.95 -6.69 -15.13
C ALA A 234 15.09 -6.68 -16.15
N GLU A 235 15.65 -5.52 -16.47
CA GLU A 235 16.86 -5.40 -17.29
C GLU A 235 18.05 -6.14 -16.66
N GLU A 236 18.29 -5.93 -15.37
CA GLU A 236 19.32 -6.65 -14.61
C GLU A 236 19.08 -8.16 -14.62
N ALA A 237 17.86 -8.61 -14.30
CA ALA A 237 17.53 -10.03 -14.30
C ALA A 237 17.72 -10.67 -15.70
N THR A 238 17.35 -9.97 -16.77
CA THR A 238 17.57 -10.46 -18.14
C THR A 238 19.05 -10.56 -18.48
N ALA A 239 19.86 -9.61 -18.00
CA ALA A 239 21.31 -9.62 -18.21
C ALA A 239 22.01 -10.71 -17.37
N LEU A 240 21.54 -10.98 -16.15
CA LEU A 240 22.08 -12.03 -15.28
C LEU A 240 21.64 -13.43 -15.71
N PHE A 241 20.44 -13.57 -16.24
CA PHE A 241 19.82 -14.85 -16.59
C PHE A 241 19.40 -14.88 -18.08
N PRO A 242 20.35 -14.83 -19.04
CA PRO A 242 20.04 -14.65 -20.47
C PRO A 242 19.23 -15.80 -21.08
N GLU A 243 19.31 -17.00 -20.51
CA GLU A 243 18.54 -18.17 -20.97
C GLU A 243 17.16 -18.30 -20.30
N ALA A 244 16.90 -17.50 -19.26
CA ALA A 244 15.67 -17.56 -18.49
C ALA A 244 14.57 -16.68 -19.10
N LYS A 245 13.33 -17.16 -19.04
CA LYS A 245 12.16 -16.35 -19.38
C LYS A 245 11.83 -15.46 -18.18
N VAL A 246 12.09 -14.16 -18.35
CA VAL A 246 11.79 -13.12 -17.35
C VAL A 246 10.44 -12.48 -17.66
N ALA A 247 9.58 -12.33 -16.65
CA ALA A 247 8.34 -11.57 -16.80
C ALA A 247 8.12 -10.57 -15.67
N VAL A 248 7.54 -9.43 -16.01
CA VAL A 248 7.25 -8.37 -15.05
C VAL A 248 5.75 -8.35 -14.70
N LEU A 249 5.44 -8.35 -13.41
CA LEU A 249 4.08 -8.28 -12.89
C LEU A 249 3.90 -7.01 -12.04
N SER A 250 3.45 -5.94 -12.70
CA SER A 250 3.23 -4.61 -12.11
C SER A 250 1.92 -4.01 -12.63
N SER A 251 1.19 -3.29 -11.76
CA SER A 251 -0.07 -2.61 -12.13
C SER A 251 0.09 -1.62 -13.28
N ASP A 252 1.28 -1.02 -13.41
CA ASP A 252 1.54 0.07 -14.34
C ASP A 252 1.75 -0.40 -15.78
N LEU A 253 2.00 -1.70 -15.99
CA LEU A 253 2.36 -2.27 -17.30
C LEU A 253 1.15 -2.80 -18.09
N PHE A 254 0.01 -3.02 -17.43
CA PHE A 254 -1.14 -3.64 -18.08
C PHE A 254 -2.26 -2.64 -18.32
N GLY A 255 -2.54 -2.34 -19.59
CA GLY A 255 -3.62 -1.46 -20.00
C GLY A 255 -5.05 -2.04 -19.83
N SER A 256 -5.18 -3.33 -19.50
CA SER A 256 -6.48 -3.96 -19.24
C SER A 256 -6.39 -5.12 -18.24
N ALA A 257 -7.48 -5.36 -17.51
CA ALA A 257 -7.60 -6.50 -16.60
C ALA A 257 -7.47 -7.87 -17.31
N ARG A 258 -7.85 -7.93 -18.59
CA ARG A 258 -7.71 -9.14 -19.41
C ARG A 258 -6.25 -9.50 -19.66
N ALA A 259 -5.44 -8.53 -20.09
CA ALA A 259 -4.01 -8.75 -20.35
C ALA A 259 -3.28 -9.22 -19.08
N LEU A 260 -3.63 -8.63 -17.92
CA LEU A 260 -3.11 -9.06 -16.63
C LEU A 260 -3.49 -10.52 -16.32
N LYS A 261 -4.77 -10.90 -16.53
CA LYS A 261 -5.26 -12.26 -16.29
C LYS A 261 -4.57 -13.30 -17.17
N GLU A 262 -4.35 -12.97 -18.45
CA GLU A 262 -3.60 -13.82 -19.39
C GLU A 262 -2.15 -14.02 -18.93
N GLN A 263 -1.48 -12.96 -18.47
CA GLN A 263 -0.11 -13.07 -17.95
C GLN A 263 -0.05 -13.94 -16.69
N ILE A 264 -0.98 -13.77 -15.74
CA ILE A 264 -1.07 -14.59 -14.54
C ILE A 264 -1.27 -16.07 -14.88
N ALA A 265 -2.08 -16.38 -15.90
CA ALA A 265 -2.29 -17.75 -16.34
C ALA A 265 -0.99 -18.40 -16.87
N LYS A 266 -0.19 -17.66 -17.66
CA LYS A 266 1.13 -18.12 -18.13
C LYS A 266 2.10 -18.38 -16.98
N LEU A 267 2.12 -17.47 -16.00
CA LEU A 267 2.94 -17.63 -14.79
C LEU A 267 2.54 -18.89 -14.01
N ALA A 268 1.24 -19.12 -13.83
CA ALA A 268 0.71 -20.30 -13.13
C ALA A 268 0.97 -21.61 -13.89
N ALA A 269 1.03 -21.57 -15.23
CA ALA A 269 1.43 -22.70 -16.07
C ALA A 269 2.94 -23.02 -16.00
N GLY A 270 3.75 -22.14 -15.38
CA GLY A 270 5.19 -22.33 -15.28
C GLY A 270 5.93 -22.04 -16.58
N GLU A 271 5.41 -21.14 -17.41
CA GLU A 271 6.05 -20.72 -18.68
C GLU A 271 7.15 -19.65 -18.49
N VAL A 272 7.37 -19.19 -17.27
CA VAL A 272 8.30 -18.11 -16.90
C VAL A 272 9.16 -18.59 -15.75
N ASP A 273 10.46 -18.34 -15.80
CA ASP A 273 11.42 -18.81 -14.79
C ASP A 273 11.65 -17.75 -13.70
N VAL A 274 11.72 -16.47 -14.08
CA VAL A 274 11.95 -15.35 -13.15
C VAL A 274 10.83 -14.33 -13.25
N ILE A 275 10.16 -14.08 -12.13
CA ILE A 275 9.05 -13.14 -12.00
C ILE A 275 9.58 -11.91 -11.29
N ILE A 276 9.46 -10.73 -11.90
CA ILE A 276 9.76 -9.46 -11.26
C ILE A 276 8.45 -8.85 -10.75
N GLY A 277 8.31 -8.77 -9.44
CA GLY A 277 7.04 -8.46 -8.80
C GLY A 277 7.05 -7.18 -7.96
N THR A 278 5.94 -6.48 -8.00
CA THR A 278 5.55 -5.52 -6.95
C THR A 278 4.45 -6.14 -6.09
N GLN A 279 3.76 -5.33 -5.28
CA GLN A 279 2.68 -5.77 -4.39
C GLN A 279 1.54 -6.51 -5.09
N LEU A 280 1.39 -6.36 -6.41
CA LEU A 280 0.39 -7.10 -7.18
C LEU A 280 0.60 -8.63 -7.06
N VAL A 281 1.85 -9.09 -6.97
CA VAL A 281 2.19 -10.52 -6.85
C VAL A 281 1.87 -11.07 -5.46
N ALA A 282 1.78 -10.18 -4.47
CA ALA A 282 1.51 -10.56 -3.09
C ALA A 282 0.04 -10.94 -2.86
N LYS A 283 -0.88 -10.73 -3.82
CA LYS A 283 -2.32 -10.95 -3.66
C LYS A 283 -2.86 -12.10 -4.51
N GLY A 284 -3.69 -12.96 -3.92
CA GLY A 284 -4.68 -13.79 -4.63
C GLY A 284 -4.21 -14.80 -5.69
N HIS A 285 -2.92 -14.92 -5.98
CA HIS A 285 -2.38 -15.80 -7.03
C HIS A 285 -1.48 -16.88 -6.45
N ASN A 286 -1.62 -18.10 -6.98
CA ASN A 286 -0.82 -19.26 -6.62
C ASN A 286 0.04 -19.65 -7.81
N PHE A 287 1.35 -19.84 -7.58
CA PHE A 287 2.32 -20.23 -8.60
C PHE A 287 2.95 -21.56 -8.14
N PRO A 288 2.50 -22.71 -8.67
CA PRO A 288 2.87 -24.03 -8.13
C PRO A 288 4.37 -24.32 -8.14
N LYS A 289 5.10 -23.76 -9.11
CA LYS A 289 6.55 -23.94 -9.24
C LYS A 289 7.36 -22.86 -8.52
N LEU A 290 6.73 -21.92 -7.82
CA LEU A 290 7.41 -20.85 -7.10
C LEU A 290 8.02 -21.37 -5.78
N THR A 291 9.33 -21.62 -5.81
CA THR A 291 10.09 -22.15 -4.67
C THR A 291 11.09 -21.15 -4.11
N LEU A 292 11.34 -20.03 -4.79
CA LEU A 292 12.20 -18.95 -4.29
C LEU A 292 11.49 -17.60 -4.35
N VAL A 293 11.56 -16.85 -3.26
CA VAL A 293 11.20 -15.44 -3.19
C VAL A 293 12.43 -14.65 -2.73
N GLY A 294 12.93 -13.76 -3.57
CA GLY A 294 14.00 -12.82 -3.23
C GLY A 294 13.43 -11.41 -3.05
N VAL A 295 13.51 -10.85 -1.84
CA VAL A 295 13.20 -9.44 -1.58
C VAL A 295 14.47 -8.64 -1.81
N ILE A 296 14.45 -7.71 -2.77
CA ILE A 296 15.65 -6.97 -3.21
C ILE A 296 16.08 -5.89 -2.22
N ASP A 297 15.12 -5.23 -1.57
CA ASP A 297 15.38 -4.18 -0.59
C ASP A 297 14.31 -4.26 0.50
N ALA A 298 14.66 -4.90 1.61
CA ALA A 298 13.79 -4.99 2.79
C ALA A 298 13.89 -3.74 3.68
N ASP A 299 14.89 -2.87 3.48
CA ASP A 299 15.16 -1.71 4.33
C ASP A 299 14.27 -0.52 3.98
N LEU A 300 13.87 -0.42 2.71
CA LEU A 300 13.14 0.74 2.18
C LEU A 300 11.87 1.09 2.97
N GLY A 301 11.18 0.07 3.50
CA GLY A 301 9.97 0.26 4.29
C GLY A 301 10.22 0.50 5.79
N LEU A 302 11.44 0.31 6.27
CA LEU A 302 11.83 0.51 7.67
C LEU A 302 12.28 1.94 7.96
N GLN A 303 12.55 2.72 6.93
CA GLN A 303 13.00 4.11 7.03
C GLN A 303 11.84 5.08 6.77
N GLY A 304 11.72 6.12 7.59
CA GLY A 304 10.76 7.21 7.36
C GLY A 304 10.07 7.70 8.63
N SER A 305 9.23 8.72 8.47
CA SER A 305 8.42 9.33 9.54
C SER A 305 6.96 8.81 9.56
N ASP A 306 6.64 7.81 8.73
CA ASP A 306 5.32 7.17 8.75
C ASP A 306 5.21 6.24 9.95
N LEU A 307 4.24 6.53 10.82
CA LEU A 307 3.88 5.73 11.99
C LEU A 307 3.67 4.24 11.66
N ARG A 308 3.19 3.92 10.46
CA ARG A 308 2.82 2.55 10.06
C ARG A 308 3.88 1.86 9.21
N ALA A 309 5.07 2.45 9.07
CA ALA A 309 6.14 1.93 8.22
C ALA A 309 6.57 0.51 8.62
N ALA A 310 6.82 0.28 9.92
CA ALA A 310 7.22 -1.02 10.46
C ALA A 310 6.11 -2.08 10.25
N GLU A 311 4.87 -1.77 10.64
CA GLU A 311 3.70 -2.63 10.43
C GLU A 311 3.54 -3.04 8.96
N ARG A 312 3.58 -2.07 8.04
CA ARG A 312 3.42 -2.31 6.60
C ARG A 312 4.53 -3.18 6.04
N THR A 313 5.76 -2.94 6.49
CA THR A 313 6.91 -3.73 6.07
C THR A 313 6.76 -5.17 6.55
N PHE A 314 6.40 -5.36 7.82
CA PHE A 314 6.14 -6.68 8.36
C PHE A 314 5.06 -7.44 7.57
N GLN A 315 3.89 -6.82 7.38
CA GLN A 315 2.77 -7.40 6.62
C GLN A 315 3.18 -7.77 5.19
N LEU A 316 3.85 -6.86 4.51
CA LEU A 316 4.30 -7.06 3.13
C LEU A 316 5.31 -8.20 3.01
N MET A 317 6.32 -8.22 3.88
CA MET A 317 7.37 -9.25 3.84
C MET A 317 6.81 -10.63 4.18
N ARG A 318 5.94 -10.76 5.19
CA ARG A 318 5.26 -12.03 5.49
C ARG A 318 4.37 -12.49 4.35
N GLN A 319 3.61 -11.59 3.74
CA GLN A 319 2.73 -11.91 2.62
C GLN A 319 3.52 -12.38 1.39
N VAL A 320 4.60 -11.68 1.06
CA VAL A 320 5.49 -12.00 -0.07
C VAL A 320 6.24 -13.30 0.18
N ALA A 321 6.85 -13.45 1.35
CA ALA A 321 7.58 -14.65 1.71
C ALA A 321 6.68 -15.90 1.71
N GLY A 322 5.46 -15.80 2.24
CA GLY A 322 4.47 -16.87 2.25
C GLY A 322 3.96 -17.32 0.87
N ARG A 323 4.47 -16.76 -0.23
CA ARG A 323 4.19 -17.21 -1.61
C ARG A 323 5.08 -18.38 -2.04
N ALA A 324 6.29 -18.51 -1.49
CA ALA A 324 7.17 -19.62 -1.80
C ALA A 324 6.64 -20.93 -1.19
N GLY A 325 6.77 -22.04 -1.92
CA GLY A 325 6.54 -23.39 -1.39
C GLY A 325 5.08 -23.70 -1.06
N ARG A 326 4.13 -23.21 -1.87
CA ARG A 326 2.68 -23.50 -1.72
C ARG A 326 2.23 -24.83 -2.31
N SER A 327 3.17 -25.63 -2.81
CA SER A 327 2.96 -26.97 -3.36
C SER A 327 3.83 -27.97 -2.61
N ASP A 328 4.17 -29.11 -3.22
CA ASP A 328 4.84 -30.21 -2.52
C ASP A 328 6.32 -29.93 -2.21
N LYS A 329 6.90 -28.89 -2.82
CA LYS A 329 8.31 -28.51 -2.62
C LYS A 329 8.46 -27.42 -1.57
N PRO A 330 9.41 -27.53 -0.63
CA PRO A 330 9.71 -26.47 0.32
C PRO A 330 10.21 -25.22 -0.40
N GLY A 331 9.74 -24.07 0.04
CA GLY A 331 10.15 -22.77 -0.49
C GLY A 331 11.24 -22.12 0.35
N VAL A 332 11.96 -21.16 -0.23
CA VAL A 332 12.88 -20.27 0.47
C VAL A 332 12.48 -18.82 0.20
N ALA A 333 12.50 -17.99 1.23
CA ALA A 333 12.36 -16.55 1.12
C ALA A 333 13.64 -15.87 1.65
N ALA A 334 14.36 -15.22 0.75
CA ALA A 334 15.60 -14.50 1.04
C ALA A 334 15.37 -12.99 1.05
N LEU A 335 15.68 -12.34 2.17
CA LEU A 335 15.51 -10.90 2.36
C LEU A 335 16.85 -10.20 2.29
N GLN A 336 17.10 -9.41 1.26
CA GLN A 336 18.28 -8.55 1.19
C GLN A 336 18.08 -7.31 2.07
N THR A 337 18.97 -7.12 3.04
CA THR A 337 18.91 -6.04 4.03
C THR A 337 20.32 -5.64 4.48
N HIS A 338 20.53 -4.36 4.75
CA HIS A 338 21.73 -3.82 5.42
C HIS A 338 21.55 -3.78 6.94
N GLN A 339 20.36 -4.10 7.44
CA GLN A 339 19.99 -4.05 8.84
C GLN A 339 19.39 -5.41 9.30
N PRO A 340 20.12 -6.54 9.15
CA PRO A 340 19.60 -7.85 9.53
C PRO A 340 19.25 -7.95 11.03
N GLU A 341 19.86 -7.12 11.87
CA GLU A 341 19.57 -7.06 13.31
C GLU A 341 18.31 -6.22 13.66
N HIS A 342 17.71 -5.54 12.68
CA HIS A 342 16.54 -4.69 12.91
C HIS A 342 15.39 -5.54 13.52
N PRO A 343 14.68 -5.04 14.56
CA PRO A 343 13.66 -5.82 15.26
C PRO A 343 12.59 -6.44 14.33
N VAL A 344 12.12 -5.67 13.34
CA VAL A 344 11.15 -6.15 12.33
C VAL A 344 11.72 -7.31 11.50
N ILE A 345 12.98 -7.23 11.06
CA ILE A 345 13.61 -8.29 10.27
C ILE A 345 13.76 -9.55 11.11
N ARG A 346 14.27 -9.42 12.35
CA ARG A 346 14.38 -10.57 13.27
C ARG A 346 13.02 -11.22 13.53
N ALA A 347 11.98 -10.45 13.82
CA ALA A 347 10.64 -11.01 14.02
C ALA A 347 10.10 -11.79 12.80
N ILE A 348 10.41 -11.31 11.58
CA ILE A 348 10.04 -12.03 10.34
C ILE A 348 10.79 -13.36 10.23
N LEU A 349 12.10 -13.37 10.53
CA LEU A 349 12.98 -14.54 10.43
C LEU A 349 12.66 -15.59 11.50
N ASP A 350 12.49 -15.14 12.75
CA ASP A 350 12.21 -16.00 13.91
C ASP A 350 10.76 -16.53 13.89
N GLY A 351 9.89 -15.88 13.11
CA GLY A 351 8.46 -16.22 13.02
C GLY A 351 7.65 -15.81 14.25
N ASP A 352 8.20 -14.99 15.13
CA ASP A 352 7.55 -14.47 16.34
C ASP A 352 6.70 -13.23 16.02
N GLU A 353 5.51 -13.48 15.46
CA GLU A 353 4.57 -12.41 15.11
C GLU A 353 4.01 -11.72 16.36
N GLU A 354 3.80 -12.47 17.44
CA GLU A 354 3.17 -11.97 18.66
C GLU A 354 4.08 -10.96 19.36
N ALA A 355 5.38 -11.25 19.47
CA ALA A 355 6.34 -10.29 20.00
C ALA A 355 6.40 -9.02 19.16
N PHE A 356 6.34 -9.13 17.83
CA PHE A 356 6.29 -7.95 16.96
C PHE A 356 5.05 -7.09 17.22
N TRP A 357 3.86 -7.70 17.22
CA TRP A 357 2.61 -6.97 17.43
C TRP A 357 2.53 -6.34 18.82
N SER A 358 3.01 -7.05 19.84
CA SER A 358 3.06 -6.55 21.22
C SER A 358 4.00 -5.34 21.35
N ALA A 359 5.20 -5.42 20.75
CA ALA A 359 6.16 -4.30 20.77
C ALA A 359 5.62 -3.07 20.01
N GLU A 360 5.04 -3.28 18.83
CA GLU A 360 4.43 -2.20 18.03
C GLU A 360 3.24 -1.57 18.77
N ALA A 361 2.39 -2.40 19.38
CA ALA A 361 1.28 -1.96 20.21
C ALA A 361 1.73 -1.09 21.37
N GLN A 362 2.74 -1.55 22.12
CA GLN A 362 3.29 -0.82 23.26
C GLN A 362 3.87 0.53 22.83
N ALA A 363 4.64 0.57 21.74
CA ALA A 363 5.21 1.80 21.20
C ALA A 363 4.12 2.81 20.80
N ARG A 364 3.05 2.36 20.11
CA ARG A 364 1.93 3.24 19.73
C ARG A 364 1.08 3.69 20.92
N ALA A 365 0.94 2.84 21.94
CA ALA A 365 0.26 3.18 23.18
C ALA A 365 1.01 4.28 23.93
N GLN A 366 2.33 4.13 24.12
CA GLN A 366 3.19 5.14 24.75
C GLN A 366 3.18 6.46 23.97
N ALA A 367 3.21 6.38 22.63
CA ALA A 367 3.13 7.56 21.78
C ALA A 367 1.71 8.17 21.73
N GLY A 368 0.67 7.53 22.25
CA GLY A 368 -0.71 8.02 22.22
C GLY A 368 -1.24 8.22 20.80
N VAL A 369 -0.94 7.27 19.90
CA VAL A 369 -1.31 7.30 18.47
C VAL A 369 -2.14 6.06 18.10
N PRO A 370 -2.87 6.05 16.97
CA PRO A 370 -3.74 4.95 16.59
C PRO A 370 -3.05 3.57 16.65
N PRO A 371 -3.71 2.53 17.21
CA PRO A 371 -5.11 2.49 17.68
C PRO A 371 -5.36 2.96 19.12
N TYR A 372 -4.36 3.51 19.81
CA TYR A 372 -4.43 3.91 21.23
C TYR A 372 -4.68 5.40 21.45
N GLY A 373 -4.60 6.19 20.38
CA GLY A 373 -5.05 7.56 20.29
C GLY A 373 -5.78 7.81 18.98
N ARG A 374 -6.07 9.08 18.69
CA ARG A 374 -6.63 9.54 17.42
C ARG A 374 -5.67 10.51 16.76
N LEU A 375 -5.54 10.38 15.45
CA LEU A 375 -4.88 11.38 14.61
C LEU A 375 -5.90 11.92 13.61
N VAL A 376 -5.90 13.23 13.41
CA VAL A 376 -6.75 13.87 12.40
C VAL A 376 -5.88 14.73 11.51
N GLY A 377 -5.80 14.37 10.25
CA GLY A 377 -5.15 15.16 9.22
C GLY A 377 -6.12 16.20 8.70
N VAL A 378 -5.78 17.48 8.81
CA VAL A 378 -6.57 18.58 8.25
C VAL A 378 -5.76 19.17 7.10
N VAL A 379 -6.34 19.25 5.90
CA VAL A 379 -5.68 19.81 4.72
C VAL A 379 -6.54 20.94 4.16
N LEU A 380 -5.94 22.12 4.07
CA LEU A 380 -6.45 23.28 3.37
C LEU A 380 -5.80 23.33 2.00
N SER A 381 -6.60 23.42 0.94
CA SER A 381 -6.13 23.54 -0.43
C SER A 381 -6.71 24.77 -1.10
N SER A 382 -5.88 25.66 -1.63
CA SER A 382 -6.29 26.90 -2.33
C SER A 382 -5.42 27.14 -3.57
N PRO A 383 -5.90 27.82 -4.63
CA PRO A 383 -5.02 28.35 -5.67
C PRO A 383 -4.05 29.43 -5.15
N ASP A 384 -4.33 30.05 -4.00
CA ASP A 384 -3.48 31.05 -3.36
C ASP A 384 -2.81 30.46 -2.10
N ALA A 385 -1.48 30.45 -2.08
CA ALA A 385 -0.69 29.98 -0.95
C ALA A 385 -0.94 30.81 0.32
N GLN A 386 -1.05 32.13 0.18
CA GLN A 386 -1.21 33.05 1.30
C GLN A 386 -2.58 32.82 1.97
N GLU A 387 -3.65 32.70 1.17
CA GLU A 387 -4.99 32.39 1.66
C GLU A 387 -5.02 31.08 2.47
N ALA A 388 -4.40 30.01 1.96
CA ALA A 388 -4.35 28.72 2.67
C ALA A 388 -3.59 28.81 4.01
N PHE A 389 -2.49 29.55 4.05
CA PHE A 389 -1.71 29.74 5.27
C PHE A 389 -2.42 30.62 6.29
N GLU A 390 -3.02 31.72 5.88
CA GLU A 390 -3.76 32.63 6.77
C GLU A 390 -4.93 31.93 7.45
N VAL A 391 -5.72 31.18 6.67
CA VAL A 391 -6.81 30.35 7.22
C VAL A 391 -6.26 29.27 8.14
N GLY A 392 -5.18 28.58 7.75
CA GLY A 392 -4.54 27.56 8.59
C GLY A 392 -4.02 28.10 9.92
N GLN A 393 -3.45 29.31 9.92
CA GLN A 393 -3.01 29.98 11.15
C GLN A 393 -4.19 30.41 12.00
N ALA A 394 -5.26 30.94 11.39
CA ALA A 394 -6.48 31.28 12.12
C ALA A 394 -7.12 30.04 12.77
N MET A 395 -7.12 28.90 12.07
CA MET A 395 -7.59 27.61 12.57
C MET A 395 -6.75 27.10 13.75
N ALA A 396 -5.43 27.19 13.67
CA ALA A 396 -4.53 26.81 14.76
C ALA A 396 -4.67 27.73 15.98
N ARG A 397 -4.86 29.05 15.79
CA ARG A 397 -5.07 30.01 16.88
C ARG A 397 -6.42 29.82 17.58
N ASN A 398 -7.49 29.62 16.82
CA ASN A 398 -8.86 29.52 17.35
C ASN A 398 -9.27 28.05 17.52
N CYS A 399 -8.50 27.31 18.31
CA CYS A 399 -8.65 25.86 18.46
C CYS A 399 -9.24 25.41 19.80
N GLN A 400 -9.88 26.33 20.53
CA GLN A 400 -10.46 26.08 21.84
C GLN A 400 -11.34 24.81 21.91
N PRO A 401 -12.23 24.51 20.93
CA PRO A 401 -13.04 23.30 21.00
C PRO A 401 -12.23 22.00 21.02
N LEU A 402 -11.04 22.01 20.40
CA LEU A 402 -10.12 20.88 20.39
C LEU A 402 -9.30 20.81 21.69
N THR A 403 -8.79 21.93 22.19
CA THR A 403 -7.99 21.92 23.42
C THR A 403 -8.83 21.60 24.65
N GLN A 404 -10.13 21.94 24.65
CA GLN A 404 -11.08 21.56 25.70
C GLN A 404 -11.22 20.05 25.90
N ILE A 405 -10.99 19.26 24.85
CA ILE A 405 -11.02 17.79 24.91
C ILE A 405 -9.62 17.19 25.10
N GLY A 406 -8.62 18.02 25.45
CA GLY A 406 -7.23 17.60 25.62
C GLY A 406 -6.48 17.33 24.30
N ALA A 407 -7.04 17.74 23.14
CA ALA A 407 -6.36 17.51 21.87
C ALA A 407 -5.21 18.51 21.64
N GLN A 408 -4.12 18.00 21.07
CA GLN A 408 -2.95 18.76 20.64
C GLN A 408 -3.05 19.06 19.15
N ILE A 409 -2.62 20.23 18.72
CA ILE A 409 -2.62 20.65 17.32
C ILE A 409 -1.21 21.02 16.90
N PHE A 410 -0.79 20.49 15.76
CA PHE A 410 0.49 20.75 15.14
C PHE A 410 0.29 21.43 13.79
N GLY A 411 1.19 22.36 13.47
CA GLY A 411 1.08 23.21 12.28
C GLY A 411 0.42 24.57 12.57
N PRO A 412 0.00 25.31 11.53
CA PRO A 412 -0.01 24.90 10.12
C PRO A 412 1.41 24.71 9.55
N ALA A 413 1.55 23.79 8.62
CA ALA A 413 2.79 23.58 7.86
C ALA A 413 2.44 23.27 6.39
N PRO A 414 3.37 23.46 5.43
CA PRO A 414 3.19 22.90 4.10
C PRO A 414 2.88 21.40 4.18
N ALA A 415 1.94 20.92 3.36
CA ALA A 415 1.78 19.48 3.19
C ALA A 415 3.06 18.88 2.57
N PRO A 416 3.37 17.59 2.80
CA PRO A 416 4.57 16.96 2.21
C PRO A 416 4.66 17.14 0.69
N ILE A 417 3.50 17.20 0.03
CA ILE A 417 3.36 17.69 -1.34
C ILE A 417 2.61 19.03 -1.28
N ALA A 418 3.39 20.11 -1.27
CA ALA A 418 2.90 21.47 -1.03
C ALA A 418 2.00 22.01 -2.15
N ARG A 419 2.09 21.48 -3.37
CA ARG A 419 1.23 21.85 -4.50
C ARG A 419 0.78 20.65 -5.30
N ILE A 420 -0.52 20.56 -5.59
CA ILE A 420 -1.12 19.54 -6.46
C ILE A 420 -2.10 20.21 -7.41
N ARG A 421 -1.95 19.98 -8.72
CA ARG A 421 -2.81 20.55 -9.77
C ARG A 421 -2.97 22.07 -9.65
N GLY A 422 -1.86 22.77 -9.41
CA GLY A 422 -1.80 24.23 -9.25
C GLY A 422 -2.36 24.76 -7.93
N ARG A 423 -2.78 23.90 -6.99
CA ARG A 423 -3.32 24.31 -5.70
C ARG A 423 -2.31 24.06 -4.58
N HIS A 424 -2.06 25.08 -3.78
CA HIS A 424 -1.23 25.04 -2.59
C HIS A 424 -1.95 24.32 -1.46
N ARG A 425 -1.22 23.51 -0.70
CA ARG A 425 -1.73 22.64 0.37
C ARG A 425 -1.02 22.97 1.69
N VAL A 426 -1.81 23.38 2.67
CA VAL A 426 -1.38 23.59 4.05
C VAL A 426 -2.05 22.55 4.92
N ARG A 427 -1.32 21.98 5.87
CA ARG A 427 -1.82 20.94 6.77
C ARG A 427 -1.76 21.36 8.23
N LEU A 428 -2.73 20.86 9.00
CA LEU A 428 -2.66 20.73 10.45
C LEU A 428 -2.77 19.25 10.80
N LEU A 429 -2.18 18.86 11.93
CA LEU A 429 -2.34 17.54 12.51
C LEU A 429 -2.91 17.70 13.91
N ILE A 430 -4.02 17.04 14.19
CA ILE A 430 -4.59 17.00 15.53
C ILE A 430 -4.33 15.63 16.11
N LYS A 431 -3.87 15.59 17.36
CA LYS A 431 -3.67 14.37 18.14
C LYS A 431 -4.54 14.43 19.38
N ALA A 432 -5.31 13.38 19.64
CA ALA A 432 -6.19 13.30 20.79
C ALA A 432 -6.16 11.91 21.41
N GLU A 433 -6.61 11.80 22.66
CA GLU A 433 -6.81 10.49 23.30
C GLU A 433 -7.91 9.70 22.58
N LYS A 434 -7.86 8.35 22.69
CA LYS A 434 -8.75 7.44 21.96
C LYS A 434 -10.25 7.72 22.17
N ASN A 435 -10.61 8.08 23.40
CA ASN A 435 -11.99 8.28 23.84
C ASN A 435 -12.40 9.76 23.85
N ALA A 436 -11.53 10.68 23.43
CA ALA A 436 -11.87 12.08 23.33
C ALA A 436 -13.03 12.28 22.33
N PRO A 437 -14.01 13.17 22.60
CA PRO A 437 -15.16 13.40 21.72
C PRO A 437 -14.77 14.24 20.47
N ILE A 438 -13.83 13.70 19.70
CA ILE A 438 -13.14 14.39 18.59
C ILE A 438 -14.10 14.84 17.49
N GLN A 439 -15.15 14.08 17.19
CA GLN A 439 -16.11 14.43 16.14
C GLN A 439 -16.88 15.71 16.49
N ALA A 440 -17.45 15.78 17.70
CA ALA A 440 -18.18 16.95 18.16
C ALA A 440 -17.26 18.19 18.23
N ALA A 441 -16.03 18.01 18.73
CA ALA A 441 -15.03 19.07 18.78
C ALA A 441 -14.63 19.58 17.39
N LEU A 442 -14.45 18.70 16.41
CA LEU A 442 -14.18 19.08 15.01
C LEU A 442 -15.35 19.82 14.37
N THR A 443 -16.58 19.39 14.61
CA THR A 443 -17.78 20.09 14.12
C THR A 443 -17.86 21.50 14.70
N ALA A 444 -17.70 21.64 16.03
CA ALA A 444 -17.71 22.94 16.69
C ALA A 444 -16.55 23.83 16.20
N TRP A 445 -15.34 23.27 16.06
CA TRP A 445 -14.16 24.01 15.60
C TRP A 445 -14.30 24.50 14.16
N THR A 446 -14.71 23.63 13.23
CA THR A 446 -14.84 24.02 11.82
C THR A 446 -15.97 25.04 11.60
N ALA A 447 -17.03 25.00 12.40
CA ALA A 447 -18.12 25.97 12.36
C ALA A 447 -17.69 27.42 12.70
N LEU A 448 -16.54 27.62 13.35
CA LEU A 448 -15.99 28.95 13.64
C LEU A 448 -15.49 29.68 12.39
N PHE A 449 -15.29 28.97 11.28
CA PHE A 449 -14.64 29.50 10.09
C PHE A 449 -15.58 29.51 8.89
N LYS A 450 -15.79 30.69 8.32
CA LYS A 450 -16.41 30.83 7.00
C LYS A 450 -15.31 30.73 5.94
N LEU A 451 -15.20 29.57 5.31
CA LEU A 451 -14.16 29.33 4.32
C LEU A 451 -14.45 30.08 3.00
N PRO A 452 -13.43 30.67 2.36
CA PRO A 452 -13.55 31.19 1.01
C PRO A 452 -13.95 30.10 0.00
N ASN A 453 -14.71 30.45 -1.05
CA ASN A 453 -15.11 29.50 -2.10
C ASN A 453 -13.90 28.91 -2.86
N SER A 454 -12.80 29.66 -2.91
CA SER A 454 -11.51 29.27 -3.47
C SER A 454 -10.82 28.16 -2.66
N LEU A 455 -11.15 28.02 -1.38
CA LEU A 455 -10.48 27.14 -0.44
C LEU A 455 -11.26 25.85 -0.20
N ARG A 456 -10.56 24.72 -0.21
CA ARG A 456 -11.10 23.39 0.10
C ARG A 456 -10.52 22.91 1.42
N LEU A 457 -11.39 22.53 2.34
CA LEU A 457 -11.03 21.88 3.60
C LEU A 457 -11.29 20.37 3.47
N SER A 458 -10.29 19.57 3.78
CA SER A 458 -10.39 18.12 3.93
C SER A 458 -9.99 17.73 5.35
N ILE A 459 -10.74 16.81 5.95
CA ILE A 459 -10.49 16.27 7.28
C ILE A 459 -10.44 14.75 7.17
N ASP A 460 -9.28 14.18 7.47
CA ASP A 460 -9.03 12.75 7.47
C ASP A 460 -8.87 12.23 8.89
N ILE A 461 -9.80 11.40 9.35
CA ILE A 461 -9.74 10.73 10.64
C ILE A 461 -8.90 9.47 10.53
N ASP A 462 -7.93 9.33 11.45
CA ASP A 462 -6.94 8.27 11.51
C ASP A 462 -6.31 8.03 10.13
N PRO A 463 -5.59 9.04 9.59
CA PRO A 463 -5.00 8.96 8.26
C PRO A 463 -4.06 7.76 8.18
N GLN A 464 -4.17 7.02 7.07
CA GLN A 464 -3.28 5.91 6.75
C GLN A 464 -1.97 6.41 6.12
N SER A 465 -1.97 7.58 5.50
CA SER A 465 -0.79 8.23 4.93
C SER A 465 -0.80 9.70 5.32
N PHE A 466 0.39 10.27 5.50
CA PHE A 466 0.57 11.68 5.76
C PHE A 466 0.98 12.50 4.53
N TYR A 467 1.15 11.86 3.37
CA TYR A 467 1.64 12.45 2.11
C TYR A 467 0.55 13.08 1.25
#